data_AF-A0YRR3-F1
#
_entry.id   AF-A0YRR3-F1
#
_cell.length_a   1.000
_cell.length_b   1.000
_cell.length_c   1.000
_cell.angle_alpha   90.00
_cell.angle_beta   90.00
_cell.angle_gamma   90.00
#
_symmetry.space_group_name_H-M   'P 1'
#
loop_
_entity.id
_entity.type
_entity.pdbx_description
1 polymer ?
#
loop_
_entity_poly.entity_id
_entity_poly.type
_entity_poly.pdbx_seq_one_letter_code
_entity_poly.pdbx_strand_id
1 'polypeptide(L)'
;MQNQSRRRKGRVGVSSCKGVLRLSLPRFLFEGKRKYLYLGLQDNPDNRKLAEAKARQIEADIIYERFDPTLERYHPQKAVAIERLKTTETLARLYKQYIEIRRSSVRPGTWRGNYLVMLHHIQQSPFAETNPDLESAGYAQKLFDWASQTLTPDTCRRLMVQLNACLKWAVESKRVKLNRSPFEGMAGKAKKRIKKSEDEETDINPFTCSERDAIIEAFRTRSQSLHYYCYVAFCFYVGCRPSEA
;
A
#
# COMPACT_ATOMS: atom_id res chain seq x y z
N MET A 1 -34.92 18.26 -59.44
CA MET A 1 -34.98 19.01 -58.17
C MET A 1 -34.07 18.35 -57.15
N GLN A 2 -32.81 18.80 -57.00
CA GLN A 2 -31.91 18.29 -55.96
C GLN A 2 -31.95 19.22 -54.76
N ASN A 3 -32.53 18.72 -53.67
CA ASN A 3 -32.73 19.44 -52.42
C ASN A 3 -31.38 19.61 -51.72
N GLN A 4 -30.64 20.68 -52.06
CA GLN A 4 -29.45 21.09 -51.32
C GLN A 4 -29.88 21.54 -49.92
N SER A 5 -29.93 20.58 -48.99
CA SER A 5 -30.15 20.81 -47.56
C SER A 5 -29.16 21.88 -47.06
N ARG A 6 -29.62 23.13 -46.93
CA ARG A 6 -28.88 24.22 -46.28
C ARG A 6 -28.40 23.71 -44.91
N ARG A 7 -27.09 23.57 -44.73
CA ARG A 7 -26.51 23.14 -43.45
C ARG A 7 -26.88 24.18 -42.38
N ARG A 8 -27.58 23.75 -41.33
CA ARG A 8 -27.91 24.58 -40.16
C ARG A 8 -26.62 25.22 -39.61
N LYS A 9 -26.68 26.51 -39.29
CA LYS A 9 -25.57 27.28 -38.69
C LYS A 9 -25.17 26.56 -37.40
N GLY A 10 -23.92 26.07 -37.33
CA GLY A 10 -23.40 25.31 -36.18
C GLY A 10 -23.19 23.81 -36.43
N ARG A 11 -23.68 23.23 -37.53
CA ARG A 11 -23.56 21.79 -37.79
C ARG A 11 -22.11 21.34 -38.06
N VAL A 12 -21.67 20.31 -37.36
CA VAL A 12 -20.35 19.67 -37.51
C VAL A 12 -20.48 18.45 -38.40
N GLY A 13 -19.75 18.41 -39.51
CA GLY A 13 -19.82 17.30 -40.47
C GLY A 13 -18.79 16.21 -40.20
N VAL A 14 -19.20 14.95 -40.10
CA VAL A 14 -18.32 13.78 -40.04
C VAL A 14 -17.94 13.35 -41.47
N SER A 15 -16.64 13.14 -41.73
CA SER A 15 -16.13 12.63 -43.02
C SER A 15 -14.89 11.77 -42.81
N SER A 16 -14.54 10.96 -43.80
CA SER A 16 -13.32 10.14 -43.79
C SER A 16 -12.26 10.74 -44.73
N CYS A 17 -10.99 10.66 -44.35
CA CYS A 17 -9.85 11.07 -45.16
C CYS A 17 -8.76 10.00 -45.04
N LYS A 18 -8.44 9.31 -46.15
CA LYS A 18 -7.47 8.20 -46.17
C LYS A 18 -7.76 7.12 -45.12
N GLY A 19 -9.04 6.77 -44.93
CA GLY A 19 -9.47 5.77 -43.94
C GLY A 19 -9.59 6.27 -42.50
N VAL A 20 -9.21 7.53 -42.21
CA VAL A 20 -9.28 8.13 -40.87
C VAL A 20 -10.46 9.09 -40.76
N LEU A 21 -11.26 8.96 -39.70
CA LEU A 21 -12.38 9.84 -39.43
C LEU A 21 -11.93 11.24 -38.99
N ARG A 22 -12.54 12.25 -39.60
CA ARG A 22 -12.35 13.68 -39.29
C ARG A 22 -13.68 14.41 -39.15
N LEU A 23 -13.72 15.38 -38.25
CA LEU A 23 -14.82 16.32 -38.07
C LEU A 23 -14.50 17.62 -38.82
N SER A 24 -15.51 18.17 -39.49
CA SER A 24 -15.41 19.44 -40.20
C SER A 24 -16.22 20.51 -39.48
N LEU A 25 -15.52 21.54 -39.00
CA LEU A 25 -16.09 22.56 -38.14
C LEU A 25 -16.74 23.69 -38.95
N PRO A 26 -17.76 24.38 -38.40
CA PRO A 26 -18.36 25.55 -39.03
C PRO A 26 -17.35 26.68 -39.28
N ARG A 27 -17.43 27.32 -40.45
CA ARG A 27 -16.51 28.39 -40.88
C ARG A 27 -16.57 29.65 -40.00
N PHE A 28 -17.73 29.94 -39.41
CA PHE A 28 -17.91 31.16 -38.60
C PHE A 28 -17.10 31.12 -37.29
N LEU A 29 -16.64 29.94 -36.86
CA LEU A 29 -15.81 29.80 -35.66
C LEU A 29 -14.34 30.17 -35.88
N PHE A 30 -13.89 30.26 -37.14
CA PHE A 30 -12.48 30.45 -37.50
C PHE A 30 -12.32 31.45 -38.65
N GLU A 31 -12.88 32.66 -38.50
CA GLU A 31 -12.70 33.76 -39.47
C GLU A 31 -13.03 33.39 -40.93
N GLY A 32 -14.04 32.54 -41.13
CA GLY A 32 -14.44 32.07 -42.47
C GLY A 32 -13.63 30.89 -43.00
N LYS A 33 -12.52 30.51 -42.36
CA LYS A 33 -11.71 29.34 -42.73
C LYS A 33 -12.32 28.04 -42.21
N ARG A 34 -12.20 26.96 -42.98
CA ARG A 34 -12.70 25.64 -42.58
C ARG A 34 -11.62 24.85 -41.87
N LYS A 35 -11.80 24.63 -40.56
CA LYS A 35 -10.90 23.82 -39.73
C LYS A 35 -11.41 22.36 -39.64
N TYR A 36 -10.47 21.42 -39.58
CA TYR A 36 -10.75 19.99 -39.46
C TYR A 36 -10.13 19.46 -38.16
N LEU A 37 -10.85 18.58 -37.48
CA LEU A 37 -10.39 17.85 -36.30
C LEU A 37 -10.26 16.36 -36.66
N TYR A 38 -9.05 15.82 -36.64
CA TYR A 38 -8.80 14.41 -36.91
C TYR A 38 -8.93 13.60 -35.62
N LEU A 39 -9.74 12.54 -35.65
CA LEU A 39 -10.01 11.72 -34.46
C LEU A 39 -9.03 10.55 -34.31
N GLY A 40 -8.20 10.26 -35.32
CA GLY A 40 -7.30 9.11 -35.30
C GLY A 40 -8.01 7.74 -35.30
N LEU A 41 -9.33 7.71 -35.52
CA LEU A 41 -10.15 6.51 -35.60
C LEU A 41 -10.28 6.03 -37.05
N GLN A 42 -10.17 4.72 -37.27
CA GLN A 42 -10.43 4.10 -38.57
C GLN A 42 -11.91 4.20 -38.94
N ASP A 43 -12.22 4.37 -40.23
CA ASP A 43 -13.60 4.46 -40.74
C ASP A 43 -14.29 3.09 -40.75
N ASN A 44 -14.87 2.74 -39.60
CA ASN A 44 -15.75 1.59 -39.43
C ASN A 44 -17.08 2.04 -38.77
N PRO A 45 -18.14 1.22 -38.81
CA PRO A 45 -19.46 1.62 -38.32
C PRO A 45 -19.48 2.08 -36.85
N ASP A 46 -18.70 1.44 -35.97
CA ASP A 46 -18.68 1.77 -34.54
C ASP A 46 -17.92 3.07 -34.25
N ASN A 47 -16.76 3.25 -34.88
CA ASN A 47 -15.97 4.48 -34.79
C ASN A 47 -16.72 5.67 -35.41
N ARG A 48 -17.56 5.42 -36.43
CA ARG A 48 -18.40 6.45 -37.02
C ARG A 48 -19.48 6.93 -36.06
N LYS A 49 -20.11 6.03 -35.28
CA LYS A 49 -21.00 6.42 -34.16
C LYS A 49 -20.28 7.27 -33.11
N LEU A 50 -19.04 6.92 -32.77
CA LEU A 50 -18.21 7.71 -31.83
C LEU A 50 -17.90 9.11 -32.39
N ALA A 51 -17.54 9.19 -33.67
CA ALA A 51 -17.30 10.46 -34.36
C ALA A 51 -18.56 11.32 -34.41
N GLU A 52 -19.73 10.74 -34.66
CA GLU A 52 -21.03 11.43 -34.62
C GLU A 52 -21.41 11.89 -33.22
N ALA A 53 -21.13 11.11 -32.17
CA ALA A 53 -21.31 11.54 -30.79
C ALA A 53 -20.42 12.75 -30.47
N LYS A 54 -19.15 12.73 -30.90
CA LYS A 54 -18.22 13.85 -30.72
C LYS A 54 -18.63 15.09 -31.52
N ALA A 55 -19.14 14.91 -32.73
CA ALA A 55 -19.70 16.00 -33.53
C ALA A 55 -20.88 16.67 -32.79
N ARG A 56 -21.80 15.88 -32.23
CA ARG A 56 -22.92 16.39 -31.42
C ARG A 56 -22.47 17.11 -30.15
N GLN A 57 -21.40 16.63 -29.50
CA GLN A 57 -20.81 17.33 -28.36
C GLN A 57 -20.35 18.74 -28.76
N ILE A 58 -19.62 18.87 -29.87
CA ILE A 58 -19.15 20.17 -30.37
C ILE A 58 -20.33 21.06 -30.75
N GLU A 59 -21.35 20.51 -31.42
CA GLU A 59 -22.57 21.25 -31.75
C GLU A 59 -23.26 21.80 -30.49
N ALA A 60 -23.36 21.00 -29.43
CA ALA A 60 -23.92 21.44 -28.15
C ALA A 60 -23.06 22.53 -27.50
N ASP A 61 -21.73 22.36 -27.45
CA ASP A 61 -20.83 23.36 -26.87
C ASP A 61 -20.85 24.69 -27.66
N ILE A 62 -21.10 24.66 -28.97
CA ILE A 62 -21.35 25.88 -29.77
C ILE A 62 -22.66 26.56 -29.35
N ILE A 63 -23.73 25.79 -29.13
CA ILE A 63 -25.05 26.32 -28.74
C ILE A 63 -24.99 26.94 -27.33
N TYR A 64 -24.29 26.30 -26.40
CA TYR A 64 -24.17 26.74 -25.02
C TYR A 64 -23.04 27.77 -24.79
N GLU A 65 -22.43 28.30 -25.86
CA GLU A 65 -21.30 29.26 -25.78
C GLU A 65 -20.10 28.75 -24.95
N ARG A 66 -19.90 27.42 -24.91
CA ARG A 66 -18.81 26.73 -24.21
C ARG A 66 -17.78 26.13 -25.15
N PHE A 67 -17.79 26.57 -26.40
CA PHE A 67 -16.93 26.04 -27.43
C PHE A 67 -15.46 26.40 -27.17
N ASP A 68 -14.60 25.40 -27.06
CA ASP A 68 -13.15 25.56 -26.98
C ASP A 68 -12.52 25.73 -28.39
N PRO A 69 -12.04 26.93 -28.77
CA PRO A 69 -11.46 27.20 -30.09
C PRO A 69 -10.10 26.52 -30.31
N THR A 70 -9.41 26.12 -29.25
CA THR A 70 -8.12 25.39 -29.33
C THR A 70 -8.32 23.96 -29.85
N LEU A 71 -9.54 23.42 -29.70
CA LEU A 71 -9.94 22.04 -29.99
C LEU A 71 -9.35 20.97 -29.06
N GLU A 72 -8.56 21.35 -28.07
CA GLU A 72 -7.90 20.41 -27.14
C GLU A 72 -8.92 19.58 -26.37
N ARG A 73 -10.03 20.19 -25.94
CA ARG A 73 -11.15 19.50 -25.28
C ARG A 73 -11.85 18.45 -26.16
N TYR A 74 -11.69 18.56 -27.49
CA TYR A 74 -12.35 17.70 -28.46
C TYR A 74 -11.45 16.68 -29.11
N HIS A 75 -10.14 16.80 -28.96
CA HIS A 75 -9.26 15.69 -29.29
C HIS A 75 -9.67 14.47 -28.46
N PRO A 76 -9.52 13.24 -29.00
CA PRO A 76 -9.46 12.08 -28.14
C PRO A 76 -8.30 12.35 -27.21
N GLN A 77 -8.60 12.82 -26.01
CA GLN A 77 -7.65 12.75 -24.91
C GLN A 77 -7.22 11.30 -24.96
N LYS A 78 -5.93 11.03 -25.28
CA LYS A 78 -5.29 9.77 -24.89
C LYS A 78 -5.85 9.56 -23.54
N ALA A 79 -6.67 8.52 -23.37
CA ALA A 79 -7.40 8.33 -22.14
C ALA A 79 -6.36 8.67 -21.09
N VAL A 80 -6.55 9.79 -20.39
CA VAL A 80 -5.90 9.93 -19.12
C VAL A 80 -6.64 8.81 -18.47
N ALA A 81 -6.02 7.63 -18.54
CA ALA A 81 -6.17 6.66 -17.54
C ALA A 81 -6.12 7.59 -16.33
N ILE A 82 -7.28 7.72 -15.69
CA ILE A 82 -7.24 7.48 -14.28
C ILE A 82 -6.47 6.16 -14.24
N GLU A 83 -5.14 6.25 -14.24
CA GLU A 83 -4.31 5.54 -13.34
C GLU A 83 -5.04 5.82 -12.03
N ARG A 84 -6.09 5.02 -11.77
CA ARG A 84 -6.05 4.12 -10.66
C ARG A 84 -4.64 3.62 -10.81
N LEU A 85 -3.72 4.30 -10.13
CA LEU A 85 -2.43 3.76 -9.88
C LEU A 85 -2.82 2.35 -9.47
N LYS A 86 -2.59 1.38 -10.36
CA LYS A 86 -2.43 0.02 -9.91
C LYS A 86 -1.09 0.13 -9.19
N THR A 87 -1.07 0.83 -8.06
CA THR A 87 -0.25 0.45 -6.94
C THR A 87 -0.71 -0.97 -6.72
N THR A 88 -0.01 -1.89 -7.37
CA THR A 88 0.20 -3.21 -6.80
C THR A 88 0.63 -2.90 -5.38
N GLU A 89 -0.34 -2.91 -4.46
CA GLU A 89 -0.09 -2.70 -3.05
C GLU A 89 0.73 -3.91 -2.63
N THR A 90 2.01 -3.69 -2.40
CA THR A 90 2.94 -4.76 -2.01
C THR A 90 2.85 -4.96 -0.51
N LEU A 91 3.22 -6.15 -0.03
CA LEU A 91 3.20 -6.43 1.41
C LEU A 91 4.01 -5.40 2.20
N ALA A 92 5.23 -5.10 1.73
CA ALA A 92 6.10 -4.13 2.40
C ALA A 92 5.48 -2.73 2.44
N ARG A 93 4.84 -2.30 1.34
CA ARG A 93 4.17 -1.00 1.25
C ARG A 93 2.94 -0.93 2.15
N LEU A 94 2.10 -1.96 2.16
CA LEU A 94 0.94 -2.03 3.04
C LEU A 94 1.35 -2.02 4.51
N TYR A 95 2.37 -2.80 4.87
CA TYR A 95 2.87 -2.82 6.23
C TYR A 95 3.41 -1.45 6.64
N LYS A 96 4.19 -0.78 5.77
CA LYS A 96 4.68 0.58 6.01
C LYS A 96 3.54 1.58 6.26
N GLN A 97 2.47 1.51 5.47
CA GLN A 97 1.29 2.37 5.66
C GLN A 97 0.55 2.07 6.97
N TYR A 98 0.35 0.78 7.27
CA TYR A 98 -0.27 0.33 8.52
C TYR A 98 0.46 0.88 9.74
N ILE A 99 1.78 0.73 9.75
CA ILE A 99 2.56 1.19 10.88
C ILE A 99 2.44 2.73 10.98
N GLU A 100 2.56 3.49 9.89
CA GLU A 100 2.60 4.96 9.99
C GLU A 100 1.32 5.54 10.63
N ILE A 101 0.16 4.91 10.39
CA ILE A 101 -1.10 5.26 11.06
C ILE A 101 -1.04 4.94 12.56
N ARG A 102 -0.41 3.82 12.94
CA ARG A 102 -0.23 3.45 14.35
C ARG A 102 0.77 4.33 15.08
N ARG A 103 1.64 5.07 14.37
CA ARG A 103 2.78 5.80 14.94
C ARG A 103 2.38 6.77 16.05
N SER A 104 1.29 7.51 15.88
CA SER A 104 0.78 8.45 16.90
C SER A 104 0.16 7.75 18.11
N SER A 105 -0.28 6.51 17.94
CA SER A 105 -1.00 5.73 18.97
C SER A 105 -0.08 4.81 19.78
N VAL A 106 1.21 4.74 19.47
CA VAL A 106 2.16 3.81 20.12
C VAL A 106 3.37 4.55 20.67
N ARG A 107 3.98 3.99 21.73
CA ARG A 107 5.21 4.57 22.31
C ARG A 107 6.36 4.53 21.29
N PRO A 108 7.27 5.51 21.29
CA PRO A 108 8.42 5.54 20.37
C PRO A 108 9.32 4.30 20.44
N GLY A 109 9.44 3.68 21.62
CA GLY A 109 10.18 2.42 21.79
C GLY A 109 9.50 1.24 21.12
N THR A 110 8.17 1.13 21.24
CA THR A 110 7.38 0.10 20.55
C THR A 110 7.46 0.26 19.04
N TRP A 111 7.38 1.50 18.56
CA TRP A 111 7.57 1.85 17.15
C TRP A 111 8.91 1.35 16.60
N ARG A 112 10.01 1.77 17.23
CA ARG A 112 11.36 1.44 16.80
C ARG A 112 11.70 -0.04 16.97
N GLY A 113 11.44 -0.60 18.16
CA GLY A 113 11.90 -1.94 18.53
C GLY A 113 10.98 -3.08 18.09
N ASN A 114 9.71 -2.82 17.74
CA ASN A 114 8.82 -3.87 17.23
C ASN A 114 8.41 -3.62 15.78
N TYR A 115 7.78 -2.49 15.48
CA TYR A 115 7.20 -2.27 14.15
C TYR A 115 8.26 -2.15 13.05
N LEU A 116 9.29 -1.32 13.25
CA LEU A 116 10.37 -1.16 12.26
C LEU A 116 11.21 -2.43 12.09
N VAL A 117 11.45 -3.18 13.17
CA VAL A 117 12.15 -4.48 13.11
C VAL A 117 11.37 -5.46 12.23
N MET A 118 10.05 -5.57 12.42
CA MET A 118 9.23 -6.42 11.55
C MET A 118 9.19 -5.92 10.11
N LEU A 119 9.14 -4.60 9.88
CA LEU A 119 9.22 -4.03 8.53
C LEU A 119 10.54 -4.43 7.85
N HIS A 120 11.65 -4.36 8.57
CA HIS A 120 12.96 -4.77 8.05
C HIS A 120 12.95 -6.24 7.64
N HIS A 121 12.43 -7.14 8.48
CA HIS A 121 12.28 -8.56 8.10
C HIS A 121 11.39 -8.76 6.87
N ILE A 122 10.27 -8.04 6.76
CA ILE A 122 9.40 -8.10 5.59
C ILE A 122 10.14 -7.66 4.34
N GLN A 123 10.92 -6.58 4.40
CA GLN A 123 11.70 -6.06 3.28
C GLN A 123 12.82 -7.01 2.83
N GLN A 124 13.43 -7.74 3.75
CA GLN A 124 14.42 -8.78 3.43
C GLN A 124 13.77 -10.08 2.95
N SER A 125 12.45 -10.23 3.09
CA SER A 125 11.75 -11.44 2.66
C SER A 125 11.59 -11.46 1.14
N PRO A 126 11.56 -12.65 0.52
CA PRO A 126 11.22 -12.79 -0.90
C PRO A 126 9.76 -12.39 -1.21
N PHE A 127 8.97 -12.09 -0.18
CA PHE A 127 7.56 -11.72 -0.28
C PHE A 127 7.32 -10.21 -0.17
N ALA A 128 8.36 -9.39 -0.03
CA ALA A 128 8.26 -7.93 0.16
C ALA A 128 7.39 -7.26 -0.92
N GLU A 129 7.65 -7.62 -2.18
CA GLU A 129 6.99 -7.08 -3.37
C GLU A 129 5.77 -7.92 -3.83
N THR A 130 5.36 -8.91 -3.03
CA THR A 130 4.18 -9.70 -3.37
C THR A 130 2.90 -8.92 -3.08
N ASN A 131 1.94 -8.96 -4.00
CA ASN A 131 0.60 -8.43 -3.77
C ASN A 131 -0.19 -9.42 -2.88
N PRO A 132 -0.67 -9.01 -1.69
CA PRO A 132 -1.43 -9.88 -0.81
C PRO A 132 -2.84 -10.22 -1.34
N ASP A 133 -3.37 -9.49 -2.33
CA ASP A 133 -4.61 -9.86 -3.04
C ASP A 133 -4.48 -11.16 -3.85
N LEU A 134 -3.26 -11.66 -4.06
CA LEU A 134 -3.02 -12.96 -4.65
C LEU A 134 -3.37 -14.04 -3.61
N GLU A 135 -4.68 -14.30 -3.52
CA GLU A 135 -5.34 -15.37 -2.77
C GLU A 135 -4.86 -16.79 -3.18
N SER A 136 -3.85 -16.89 -4.05
CA SER A 136 -3.33 -18.13 -4.60
C SER A 136 -2.68 -18.98 -3.52
N ALA A 137 -3.50 -19.86 -2.93
CA ALA A 137 -3.18 -21.12 -2.30
C ALA A 137 -1.78 -21.20 -1.66
N GLY A 138 -1.68 -20.76 -0.41
CA GLY A 138 -0.52 -21.04 0.44
C GLY A 138 0.50 -19.93 0.58
N TYR A 139 0.25 -18.71 0.10
CA TYR A 139 1.13 -17.55 0.35
C TYR A 139 1.49 -17.39 1.83
N ALA A 140 0.49 -17.39 2.72
CA ALA A 140 0.73 -17.26 4.15
C ALA A 140 1.56 -18.42 4.73
N GLN A 141 1.40 -19.64 4.19
CA GLN A 141 2.21 -20.78 4.61
C GLN A 141 3.66 -20.66 4.11
N LYS A 142 3.87 -20.26 2.85
CA LYS A 142 5.21 -20.02 2.29
C LYS A 142 5.97 -18.94 3.08
N LEU A 143 5.28 -17.84 3.44
CA LEU A 143 5.88 -16.79 4.26
C LEU A 143 6.20 -17.30 5.67
N PHE A 144 5.30 -18.08 6.26
CA PHE A 144 5.54 -18.69 7.57
C PHE A 144 6.69 -19.70 7.57
N ASP A 145 6.81 -20.53 6.53
CA ASP A 145 7.89 -21.50 6.40
C ASP A 145 9.24 -20.78 6.21
N TRP A 146 9.29 -19.75 5.37
CA TRP A 146 10.47 -18.87 5.26
C TRP A 146 10.83 -18.24 6.62
N ALA A 147 9.85 -17.62 7.28
CA ALA A 147 10.09 -16.95 8.56
C ALA A 147 10.56 -17.92 9.65
N SER A 148 10.08 -19.16 9.63
CA SER A 148 10.48 -20.19 10.58
C SER A 148 11.89 -20.73 10.32
N GLN A 149 12.38 -20.65 9.08
CA GLN A 149 13.74 -21.07 8.71
C GLN A 149 14.77 -19.96 8.90
N THR A 150 14.37 -18.69 8.76
CA THR A 150 15.29 -17.55 8.79
C THR A 150 15.31 -16.80 10.13
N LEU A 151 14.20 -16.80 10.88
CA LEU A 151 14.05 -15.98 12.09
C LEU A 151 13.99 -16.85 13.35
N THR A 152 14.33 -16.23 14.48
CA THR A 152 14.13 -16.91 15.77
C THR A 152 12.64 -17.21 15.99
N PRO A 153 12.33 -18.31 16.70
CA PRO A 153 11.00 -18.64 17.17
C PRO A 153 10.07 -17.46 17.53
N ASP A 154 10.47 -16.66 18.54
CA ASP A 154 9.62 -15.56 19.01
C ASP A 154 9.48 -14.46 17.95
N THR A 155 10.52 -14.19 17.16
CA THR A 155 10.48 -13.22 16.06
C THR A 155 9.50 -13.66 14.97
N CYS A 156 9.54 -14.94 14.56
CA CYS A 156 8.58 -15.51 13.61
C CYS A 156 7.14 -15.37 14.12
N ARG A 157 6.90 -15.72 15.40
CA ARG A 157 5.58 -15.56 16.03
C ARG A 157 5.12 -14.10 16.03
N ARG A 158 5.98 -13.15 16.42
CA ARG A 158 5.67 -11.72 16.42
C ARG A 158 5.37 -11.21 15.02
N LEU A 159 6.14 -11.64 14.02
CA LEU A 159 5.90 -11.31 12.62
C LEU A 159 4.51 -11.76 12.18
N MET A 160 4.10 -13.00 12.49
CA MET A 160 2.75 -13.50 12.15
C MET A 160 1.64 -12.67 12.79
N VAL A 161 1.81 -12.27 14.06
CA VAL A 161 0.84 -11.40 14.75
C VAL A 161 0.73 -10.04 14.05
N GLN A 162 1.85 -9.44 13.69
CA GLN A 162 1.89 -8.13 13.05
C GLN A 162 1.32 -8.17 11.62
N LEU A 163 1.65 -9.18 10.83
CA LEU A 163 1.10 -9.38 9.49
C LEU A 163 -0.41 -9.61 9.54
N ASN A 164 -0.89 -10.37 10.51
CA ASN A 164 -2.32 -10.57 10.71
C ASN A 164 -3.03 -9.25 11.03
N ALA A 165 -2.48 -8.44 11.94
CA ALA A 165 -3.05 -7.14 12.30
C ALA A 165 -3.04 -6.17 11.10
N CYS A 166 -1.93 -6.14 10.35
CA CYS A 166 -1.80 -5.34 9.14
C CYS A 166 -2.84 -5.69 8.09
N LEU A 167 -3.03 -6.98 7.79
CA LEU A 167 -4.00 -7.39 6.77
C LEU A 167 -5.46 -7.25 7.25
N LYS A 168 -5.76 -7.42 8.54
CA LYS A 168 -7.09 -7.06 9.08
C LYS A 168 -7.39 -5.57 8.85
N TRP A 169 -6.44 -4.69 9.19
CA TRP A 169 -6.56 -3.27 8.90
C TRP A 169 -6.72 -2.97 7.40
N ALA A 170 -5.96 -3.67 6.54
CA ALA A 170 -6.04 -3.47 5.09
C ALA A 170 -7.42 -3.88 4.52
N VAL A 171 -8.02 -4.96 5.04
CA VAL A 171 -9.37 -5.41 4.68
C VAL A 171 -10.41 -4.38 5.13
N GLU A 172 -10.36 -3.96 6.39
CA GLU A 172 -11.29 -2.96 6.96
C GLU A 172 -11.22 -1.61 6.21
N SER A 173 -10.01 -1.20 5.82
CA SER A 173 -9.78 0.02 5.05
C SER A 173 -10.00 -0.13 3.54
N LYS A 174 -10.48 -1.30 3.08
CA LYS A 174 -10.77 -1.61 1.66
C LYS A 174 -9.56 -1.40 0.73
N ARG A 175 -8.35 -1.59 1.25
CA ARG A 175 -7.09 -1.48 0.50
C ARG A 175 -6.71 -2.75 -0.23
N VAL A 176 -7.21 -3.89 0.26
CA VAL A 176 -7.09 -5.22 -0.34
C VAL A 176 -8.48 -5.75 -0.63
N LYS A 177 -8.58 -6.66 -1.60
CA LYS A 177 -9.83 -7.33 -1.99
C LYS A 177 -10.13 -8.58 -1.16
N LEU A 178 -9.23 -8.93 -0.24
CA LEU A 178 -9.39 -10.06 0.65
C LEU A 178 -10.61 -9.87 1.56
N ASN A 179 -11.33 -10.96 1.82
CA ASN A 179 -12.44 -10.95 2.79
C ASN A 179 -11.96 -11.11 4.24
N ARG A 180 -10.80 -11.75 4.44
CA ARG A 180 -10.19 -12.00 5.75
C ARG A 180 -8.67 -12.07 5.64
N SER A 181 -7.98 -11.90 6.77
CA SER A 181 -6.53 -12.07 6.85
C SER A 181 -6.12 -13.54 6.66
N PRO A 182 -5.19 -13.86 5.74
CA PRO A 182 -4.67 -15.22 5.57
C PRO A 182 -3.73 -15.66 6.70
N PHE A 183 -3.32 -14.73 7.59
CA PHE A 183 -2.48 -15.02 8.76
C PHE A 183 -3.28 -15.34 10.02
N GLU A 184 -4.61 -15.46 9.91
CA GLU A 184 -5.46 -15.82 11.04
C GLU A 184 -5.07 -17.20 11.61
N GLY A 185 -4.84 -17.27 12.91
CA GLY A 185 -4.40 -18.51 13.59
C GLY A 185 -2.94 -18.93 13.34
N MET A 186 -2.19 -18.25 12.47
CA MET A 186 -0.80 -18.62 12.14
C MET A 186 0.17 -18.44 13.31
N ALA A 187 -0.05 -17.42 14.15
CA ALA A 187 0.73 -17.23 15.38
C ALA A 187 0.61 -18.42 16.36
N GLY A 188 -0.55 -19.08 16.39
CA GLY A 188 -0.75 -20.30 17.19
C GLY A 188 0.03 -21.49 16.63
N LYS A 189 0.13 -21.61 15.30
CA LYS A 189 0.97 -22.62 14.63
C LYS A 189 2.46 -22.37 14.88
N ALA A 190 2.88 -21.10 14.86
CA ALA A 190 4.23 -20.70 15.25
C ALA A 190 4.52 -21.19 16.68
N LYS A 191 3.67 -20.84 17.65
CA LYS A 191 3.83 -21.26 19.05
C LYS A 191 3.95 -22.78 19.23
N LYS A 192 3.20 -23.58 18.46
CA LYS A 192 3.28 -25.05 18.52
C LYS A 192 4.56 -25.65 17.92
N ARG A 193 5.09 -25.04 16.84
CA ARG A 193 6.40 -25.42 16.27
C ARG A 193 7.55 -25.00 17.18
N ILE A 194 7.38 -23.88 17.89
CA ILE A 194 8.23 -23.41 18.98
C ILE A 194 7.87 -24.19 20.24
N LYS A 195 7.92 -25.53 20.19
CA LYS A 195 7.98 -26.28 21.46
C LYS A 195 9.05 -25.58 22.29
N LYS A 196 8.67 -25.08 23.47
CA LYS A 196 9.61 -24.58 24.47
C LYS A 196 10.63 -25.70 24.54
N SER A 197 11.82 -25.52 23.98
CA SER A 197 12.86 -26.49 24.28
C SER A 197 12.92 -26.42 25.80
N GLU A 198 12.84 -27.57 26.45
CA GLU A 198 13.17 -27.70 27.86
C GLU A 198 14.69 -27.51 28.04
N ASP A 199 15.28 -26.58 27.27
CA ASP A 199 16.66 -26.16 27.38
C ASP A 199 16.70 -25.25 28.61
N GLU A 200 17.17 -25.82 29.72
CA GLU A 200 17.48 -25.13 30.97
C GLU A 200 18.31 -23.85 30.72
N GLU A 201 19.09 -23.78 29.63
CA GLU A 201 19.86 -22.61 29.21
C GLU A 201 19.02 -21.36 28.88
N THR A 202 17.74 -21.52 28.52
CA THR A 202 16.87 -20.39 28.13
C THR A 202 15.85 -20.01 29.18
N ASP A 203 15.73 -20.78 30.27
CA ASP A 203 14.86 -20.42 31.37
C ASP A 203 15.56 -19.38 32.26
N ILE A 204 14.82 -18.35 32.65
CA ILE A 204 15.37 -17.30 33.51
C ILE A 204 15.51 -17.92 34.90
N ASN A 205 16.75 -18.27 35.28
CA ASN A 205 17.04 -18.79 36.60
C ASN A 205 17.14 -17.65 37.63
N PRO A 206 16.17 -17.48 38.54
CA PRO A 206 16.20 -16.40 39.52
C PRO A 206 17.29 -16.65 40.57
N PHE A 207 17.97 -15.58 40.98
CA PHE A 207 18.96 -15.67 42.06
C PHE A 207 18.31 -16.09 43.38
N THR A 208 18.98 -17.00 44.09
CA THR A 208 18.69 -17.33 45.49
C THR A 208 19.01 -16.16 46.41
N CYS A 209 18.51 -16.18 47.65
CA CYS A 209 18.84 -15.17 48.66
C CYS A 209 20.35 -15.07 48.90
N SER A 210 21.05 -16.22 48.97
CA SER A 210 22.49 -16.26 49.18
C SER A 210 23.27 -15.66 48.01
N GLU A 211 22.84 -15.93 46.77
CA GLU A 211 23.46 -15.33 45.57
C GLU A 211 23.20 -13.83 45.49
N ARG A 212 21.98 -13.37 45.78
CA ARG A 212 21.66 -11.94 45.89
C ARG A 212 22.60 -11.24 46.86
N ASP A 213 22.73 -11.76 48.07
CA ASP A 213 23.54 -11.13 49.12
C ASP A 213 25.02 -11.12 48.73
N ALA A 214 25.53 -12.20 48.13
CA ALA A 214 26.88 -12.27 47.59
C ALA A 214 27.11 -11.25 46.46
N ILE A 215 26.14 -11.05 45.56
CA ILE A 215 26.22 -10.05 44.49
C ILE A 215 26.28 -8.65 45.08
N ILE A 216 25.36 -8.31 45.99
CA ILE A 216 25.31 -6.98 46.63
C ILE A 216 26.63 -6.69 47.37
N GLU A 217 27.18 -7.66 48.09
CA GLU A 217 28.44 -7.50 48.82
C GLU A 217 29.65 -7.36 47.87
N ALA A 218 29.65 -8.06 46.74
CA ALA A 218 30.69 -7.90 45.72
C ALA A 218 30.70 -6.47 45.15
N PHE A 219 29.53 -5.86 44.91
CA PHE A 219 29.45 -4.46 44.50
C PHE A 219 29.90 -3.49 45.60
N ARG A 220 29.71 -3.84 46.87
CA ARG A 220 30.12 -3.02 48.03
C ARG A 220 31.63 -3.03 48.29
N THR A 221 32.30 -4.15 48.01
CA THR A 221 33.72 -4.36 48.39
C THR A 221 34.70 -4.11 47.24
N ARG A 222 34.27 -4.28 45.99
CA ARG A 222 35.13 -4.07 44.82
C ARG A 222 35.15 -2.59 44.42
N SER A 223 36.33 -1.98 44.52
CA SER A 223 36.58 -0.56 44.19
C SER A 223 36.06 -0.13 42.81
N GLN A 224 36.17 -0.98 41.79
CA GLN A 224 35.77 -0.66 40.41
C GLN A 224 34.25 -0.60 40.18
N SER A 225 33.45 -1.13 41.10
CA SER A 225 31.99 -1.25 40.95
C SER A 225 31.21 -0.58 42.09
N LEU A 226 31.91 0.06 43.03
CA LEU A 226 31.32 0.64 44.23
C LEU A 226 30.20 1.65 43.92
N HIS A 227 30.34 2.42 42.84
CA HIS A 227 29.34 3.40 42.43
C HIS A 227 27.98 2.79 42.02
N TYR A 228 27.95 1.50 41.65
CA TYR A 228 26.70 0.80 41.35
C TYR A 228 26.05 0.12 42.56
N TYR A 229 26.72 0.08 43.72
CA TYR A 229 26.23 -0.62 44.91
C TYR A 229 24.79 -0.23 45.28
N CYS A 230 24.54 1.08 45.46
CA CYS A 230 23.22 1.57 45.86
C CYS A 230 22.14 1.22 44.83
N TYR A 231 22.47 1.29 43.54
CA TYR A 231 21.55 0.96 42.45
C TYR A 231 21.21 -0.54 42.43
N VAL A 232 22.22 -1.42 42.53
CA VAL A 232 22.02 -2.87 42.52
C VAL A 232 21.23 -3.33 43.75
N ALA A 233 21.58 -2.81 44.93
CA ALA A 233 20.85 -3.10 46.16
C ALA A 233 19.39 -2.64 46.07
N PHE A 234 19.14 -1.42 45.58
CA PHE A 234 17.79 -0.90 45.35
C PHE A 234 16.98 -1.80 44.41
N CYS A 235 17.56 -2.21 43.27
CA CYS A 235 16.90 -3.10 42.31
C CYS A 235 16.48 -4.44 42.96
N PHE A 236 17.35 -5.05 43.78
CA PHE A 236 17.04 -6.32 44.44
C PHE A 236 15.95 -6.20 45.52
N TYR A 237 15.89 -5.09 46.25
CA TYR A 237 14.93 -4.92 47.34
C TYR A 237 13.58 -4.40 46.88
N VAL A 238 13.54 -3.57 45.84
CA VAL A 238 12.31 -2.92 45.37
C VAL A 238 11.69 -3.66 44.19
N GLY A 239 12.48 -4.29 43.34
CA GLY A 239 12.00 -5.05 42.19
C GLY A 239 11.33 -4.19 41.10
N CYS A 240 11.61 -2.88 41.06
CA CYS A 240 11.15 -2.02 39.98
C CYS A 240 11.92 -2.32 38.68
N ARG A 241 11.39 -1.88 37.54
CA ARG A 241 12.10 -2.03 36.25
C ARG A 241 13.34 -1.12 36.24
N PRO A 242 14.40 -1.44 35.48
CA PRO A 242 15.57 -0.58 35.35
C PRO A 242 15.28 0.84 34.86
N SER A 243 14.19 1.06 34.12
CA SER A 243 13.76 2.40 33.68
C SER A 243 12.96 3.19 34.72
N GLU A 244 12.63 2.55 35.86
CA GLU A 244 11.88 3.12 36.98
C GLU A 244 12.79 3.43 38.19
N ALA A 245 14.02 2.89 38.20
CA ALA A 245 15.08 3.13 39.18
C ALA A 245 15.95 4.33 38.81
#